data_AF-A0A542LJY1-F1
#
_entry.id   AF-A0A542LJY1-F1
#
_cell.length_a   1.000
_cell.length_b   1.000
_cell.length_c   1.000
_cell.angle_alpha   90.00
_cell.angle_beta   90.00
_cell.angle_gamma   90.00
#
_symmetry.space_group_name_H-M   'P 1'
#
loop_
_entity.id
_entity.type
_entity.pdbx_description
1 polymer ?
#
loop_
_entity_poly.entity_id
_entity_poly.type
_entity_poly.pdbx_seq_one_letter_code
_entity_poly.pdbx_strand_id
1 'polypeptide(L)' 'MVATGRRSIPVGCRGGGCGICKISVISGHYIAAKMSRACISEEEERNGTVLACRITPVTDLSIRVIGKLARCLSR' A
#
# COMPACT_ATOMS: atom_id res chain seq x y z
N MET A 1 -4.03 -10.80 24.12
CA MET A 1 -3.88 -9.98 22.90
C MET A 1 -2.61 -10.43 22.18
N VAL A 2 -2.74 -11.14 21.07
CA VAL A 2 -1.57 -11.62 20.31
C VAL A 2 -0.96 -10.44 19.57
N ALA A 3 0.09 -9.85 20.14
CA ALA A 3 0.96 -8.93 19.43
C ALA A 3 1.89 -9.75 18.52
N THR A 4 1.52 -9.90 17.25
CA THR A 4 2.47 -10.40 16.24
C THR A 4 3.53 -9.34 16.04
N GLY A 5 4.75 -9.58 16.53
CA GLY A 5 5.96 -8.76 16.34
C GLY A 5 6.46 -8.69 14.89
N ARG A 6 5.55 -8.59 13.92
CA ARG A 6 5.84 -8.53 12.49
C ARG A 6 5.54 -7.13 12.01
N ARG A 7 6.56 -6.45 11.49
CA ARG A 7 6.55 -5.16 10.77
C ARG A 7 5.18 -4.87 10.14
N SER A 8 4.31 -4.24 10.91
CA SER A 8 2.93 -3.98 10.53
C SER A 8 2.90 -2.90 9.46
N ILE A 9 2.14 -3.13 8.39
CA ILE A 9 1.94 -2.14 7.33
C ILE A 9 1.32 -0.90 7.98
N PRO A 10 1.95 0.29 7.90
CA PRO A 10 1.38 1.49 8.45
C PRO A 10 0.09 1.84 7.71
N VAL A 11 -1.02 1.87 8.45
CA VAL A 11 -2.35 2.21 7.90
C VAL A 11 -2.68 3.65 8.27
N GLY A 12 -3.03 4.46 7.25
CA GLY A 12 -3.40 5.86 7.44
C GLY A 12 -4.89 6.11 7.23
N CYS A 13 -5.22 7.01 6.30
CA CYS A 13 -6.59 7.48 6.06
C CYS A 13 -7.58 6.40 5.58
N ARG A 14 -7.13 5.20 5.21
CA ARG A 14 -7.93 4.12 4.58
C ARG A 14 -8.67 4.50 3.29
N GLY A 15 -8.69 5.77 2.89
CA GLY A 15 -9.32 6.27 1.67
C GLY A 15 -8.42 6.29 0.44
N GLY A 16 -7.11 6.02 0.58
CA GLY A 16 -6.16 6.06 -0.53
C GLY A 16 -5.56 7.45 -0.83
N GLY A 17 -5.74 8.42 0.07
CA GLY A 17 -5.22 9.80 -0.09
C GLY A 17 -3.98 10.15 0.76
N CYS A 18 -3.57 9.30 1.71
CA CYS A 18 -2.45 9.61 2.62
C CYS A 18 -1.09 9.06 2.18
N GLY A 19 -1.07 8.08 1.25
CA GLY A 19 0.16 7.45 0.75
C GLY A 19 0.91 6.55 1.74
N ILE A 20 0.66 6.62 3.06
CA ILE A 20 1.46 5.86 4.04
C ILE A 20 1.30 4.34 3.95
N CYS A 21 0.19 3.85 3.41
CA CYS A 21 -0.08 2.43 3.23
C CYS A 21 0.61 1.84 1.99
N LYS A 22 1.63 2.51 1.43
CA LYS A 22 2.33 2.11 0.21
C LYS A 22 3.14 0.83 0.43
N ILE A 23 2.96 -0.12 -0.45
CA ILE A 23 3.64 -1.42 -0.46
C ILE A 23 4.08 -1.74 -1.89
N SER A 24 5.07 -2.60 -2.02
CA SER A 24 5.51 -3.14 -3.31
C SER A 24 5.16 -4.63 -3.33
N VAL A 25 4.41 -5.07 -4.31
CA VAL A 25 4.04 -6.48 -4.48
C VAL A 25 5.21 -7.20 -5.13
N ILE A 26 5.73 -8.21 -4.43
CA ILE A 26 6.84 -9.05 -4.91
C ILE A 26 6.28 -10.22 -5.73
N SER A 27 5.18 -10.83 -5.27
CA SER A 27 4.56 -11.97 -5.95
C SER A 27 3.11 -12.15 -5.50
N GLY A 28 2.31 -12.82 -6.33
CA GLY A 28 0.88 -13.09 -6.09
C GLY A 28 -0.05 -12.16 -6.85
N HIS A 29 -1.33 -12.55 -6.92
CA HIS A 29 -2.36 -11.79 -7.62
C HIS A 29 -3.18 -10.95 -6.64
N TYR A 30 -3.42 -9.71 -7.04
CA TYR A 30 -4.22 -8.74 -6.30
C TYR A 30 -5.06 -7.90 -7.25
N ILE A 31 -6.16 -7.38 -6.73
CA ILE A 31 -7.01 -6.42 -7.41
C ILE A 31 -6.77 -5.07 -6.77
N ALA A 32 -6.26 -4.12 -7.54
CA ALA A 32 -6.13 -2.72 -7.12
C ALA A 32 -7.41 -1.95 -7.44
N ALA A 33 -7.99 -1.28 -6.44
CA ALA A 33 -9.05 -0.30 -6.64
C ALA A 33 -8.44 1.06 -7.03
N LYS A 34 -9.28 1.98 -7.52
CA LYS A 34 -8.85 3.32 -7.96
C LYS A 34 -8.02 4.03 -6.87
N MET A 35 -6.76 4.32 -7.18
CA MET A 35 -5.82 5.00 -6.30
C MET A 35 -5.68 6.47 -6.68
N SER A 36 -5.31 7.31 -5.70
CA SER A 36 -5.08 8.72 -5.95
C SER A 36 -3.73 8.91 -6.63
N ARG A 37 -3.71 9.48 -7.83
CA ARG A 37 -2.47 9.76 -8.60
C ARG A 37 -1.51 10.71 -7.88
N ALA A 38 -2.00 11.45 -6.87
CA ALA A 38 -1.18 12.28 -6.01
C ALA A 38 -0.24 11.48 -5.09
N CYS A 39 -0.53 10.20 -4.84
CA CYS A 39 0.26 9.34 -3.94
C CYS A 39 1.01 8.22 -4.68
N ILE A 40 0.52 7.80 -5.85
CA ILE A 40 1.10 6.76 -6.69
C ILE A 40 1.10 7.24 -8.13
N SER A 41 2.27 7.29 -8.74
CA SER A 41 2.41 7.50 -10.19
C SER A 41 2.09 6.22 -10.96
N GLU A 42 1.71 6.35 -12.23
CA GLU A 42 1.47 5.19 -13.11
C GLU A 42 2.69 4.27 -13.21
N GLU A 43 3.90 4.84 -13.19
CA GLU A 43 5.15 4.06 -13.18
C GLU A 43 5.32 3.24 -11.90
N GLU A 44 4.93 3.78 -10.75
CA GLU A 44 4.95 3.05 -9.48
C GLU A 44 3.92 1.91 -9.52
N GLU A 45 2.69 2.19 -9.94
CA GLU A 45 1.64 1.18 -10.09
C GLU A 45 2.08 0.05 -11.03
N ARG A 46 2.71 0.41 -12.17
CA ARG A 46 3.25 -0.54 -13.15
C ARG A 46 4.44 -1.35 -12.62
N ASN A 47 5.24 -0.77 -11.72
CA ASN A 47 6.28 -1.48 -10.97
C ASN A 47 5.73 -2.34 -9.82
N GLY A 48 4.41 -2.48 -9.68
CA GLY A 48 3.77 -3.24 -8.62
C GLY A 48 3.78 -2.51 -7.27
N THR A 49 3.97 -1.20 -7.27
CA THR A 49 3.88 -0.36 -6.08
C THR A 49 2.47 0.18 -5.92
N VAL A 50 1.80 -0.26 -4.87
CA VAL A 50 0.36 -0.07 -4.66
C VAL A 50 0.03 0.31 -3.22
N LEU A 51 -1.17 0.85 -2.99
CA LEU A 51 -1.65 1.17 -1.66
C LEU A 51 -2.32 -0.06 -1.03
N ALA A 52 -1.76 -0.60 0.05
CA ALA A 52 -2.32 -1.74 0.78
C ALA A 52 -3.79 -1.53 1.18
N CYS A 53 -4.16 -0.28 1.46
CA CYS A 53 -5.51 0.09 1.85
C CYS A 53 -6.54 0.11 0.70
N ARG A 54 -6.10 -0.06 -0.55
CA ARG A 54 -6.93 -0.10 -1.77
C ARG A 54 -6.65 -1.33 -2.63
N ILE A 55 -5.95 -2.34 -2.13
CA ILE A 55 -5.80 -3.61 -2.83
C ILE A 55 -6.54 -4.72 -2.09
N THR A 56 -6.99 -5.71 -2.85
CA THR A 56 -7.57 -6.94 -2.33
C THR A 56 -6.74 -8.12 -2.85
N PRO A 57 -6.08 -8.89 -1.99
CA PRO A 57 -5.37 -10.10 -2.42
C PRO A 57 -6.38 -11.11 -2.94
N VAL A 58 -6.11 -11.68 -4.12
CA VAL A 58 -6.92 -12.77 -4.70
C VAL A 58 -6.31 -14.12 -4.35
N THR A 59 -4.98 -14.17 -4.24
CA THR A 59 -4.21 -15.37 -3.91
C THR A 59 -3.22 -15.06 -2.79
N ASP A 60 -2.39 -16.05 -2.44
CA ASP A 60 -1.24 -15.84 -1.57
C ASP A 60 -0.37 -14.70 -2.15
N LEU A 61 -0.18 -13.65 -1.35
CA LEU A 61 0.38 -12.38 -1.79
C LEU A 61 1.63 -12.06 -0.96
N SER A 62 2.77 -12.01 -1.63
CA SER A 62 4.04 -11.58 -1.07
C SER A 62 4.25 -10.10 -1.35
N ILE A 63 4.33 -9.30 -0.29
CA ILE A 63 4.49 -7.85 -0.36
C ILE A 63 5.66 -7.38 0.50
N ARG A 64 6.25 -6.27 0.08
CA ARG A 64 7.25 -5.51 0.82
C ARG A 64 6.67 -4.18 1.24
N VAL A 65 6.72 -3.90 2.55
CA VAL A 65 6.30 -2.62 3.08
C VAL A 65 7.34 -1.56 2.74
N ILE A 66 6.96 -0.58 1.93
CA ILE A 66 7.82 0.57 1.60
C ILE A 66 7.29 1.88 2.21
N GLY A 67 6.07 1.85 2.76
CA GLY A 67 5.39 2.99 3.36
C GLY A 67 6.22 3.60 4.49
N LYS A 68 6.84 4.74 4.20
CA LYS A 68 7.37 5.63 5.23
C LYS A 68 6.18 6.36 5.87
N LEU A 69 6.26 6.68 7.15
CA LEU A 69 5.37 7.62 7.84
C LEU A 69 5.44 9.06 7.29
N ALA A 70 5.82 9.22 6.03
CA ALA A 70 5.72 10.45 5.28
C ALA A 70 4.30 10.50 4.72
N ARG A 71 3.38 11.12 5.48
CA ARG A 71 2.10 11.55 4.93
C ARG A 71 2.41 12.43 3.72
N CYS A 72 1.71 12.23 2.60
CA CYS A 72 1.61 13.27 1.58
C CYS A 72 0.75 14.40 2.17
N LEU A 73 1.32 15.12 3.14
CA LEU A 73 0.69 16.23 3.86
C LEU A 73 0.76 17.44 2.92
N SER A 74 -0.32 17.66 2.19
CA SER A 74 -0.72 19.02 1.84
C SER A 74 -1.42 19.59 3.07
N ARG A 75 -0.65 20.17 3.99
CA ARG A 75 -1.12 21.21 4.91
C ARG A 75 0.07 21.98 5.46
#